data_AF-A0A0C3DCN9-F1
#
_entry.id   AF-A0A0C3DCN9-F1
#
_cell.length_a   1.000
_cell.length_b   1.000
_cell.length_c   1.000
_cell.angle_alpha   90.00
_cell.angle_beta   90.00
_cell.angle_gamma   90.00
#
_symmetry.space_group_name_H-M   'P 1'
#
loop_
_entity.id
_entity.type
_entity.pdbx_description
1 polymer ?
#
loop_
_entity_poly.entity_id
_entity_poly.type
_entity_poly.pdbx_seq_one_letter_code
_entity_poly.pdbx_strand_id
1 'polypeptide(L)'
;MLSDEVAKFFEPSVEAIVEAFSKQQSATSIPIKHAFLVGGYAASDYLFMSLQQHPKFSQVTLCRPANHVNKVVADGAVSFHIDHLVTTRVAKVTYGVFCSTFFQSGRADHVSRANTKYRSHSGSWALPNAFQSILKKVLPSSDCSTIKPDILQGTQVSEQQEFRSRFSGLRKSATNCTGISTKIIAYRGSLSDPRWRDIEPASFTDNCKIFANASNITTALLPKTSPEGQTYYSIEFGVILLFGLTELKAQMSWLENVRVYPVPCL
;
A
#
# COMPACT_ATOMS: atom_id res chain seq x y z
N MET A 1 -19.23 -16.00 43.86
CA MET A 1 -20.38 -15.18 43.39
C MET A 1 -19.93 -14.00 42.53
N LEU A 2 -19.04 -13.09 42.99
CA LEU A 2 -18.55 -11.99 42.15
C LEU A 2 -17.72 -12.43 40.92
N SER A 3 -16.96 -13.53 40.97
CA SER A 3 -16.12 -13.96 39.82
C SER A 3 -16.93 -14.46 38.62
N ASP A 4 -18.04 -15.17 38.86
CA ASP A 4 -18.80 -15.81 37.79
C ASP A 4 -19.72 -14.82 37.06
N GLU A 5 -20.22 -13.81 37.77
CA GLU A 5 -20.94 -12.69 37.16
C GLU A 5 -19.99 -11.82 36.34
N VAL A 6 -18.80 -11.53 36.86
CA VAL A 6 -17.76 -10.80 36.11
C VAL A 6 -17.34 -11.58 34.87
N ALA A 7 -17.17 -12.90 34.96
CA ALA A 7 -16.84 -13.75 33.81
C ALA A 7 -17.85 -13.61 32.67
N LYS A 8 -19.16 -13.61 32.96
CA LYS A 8 -20.22 -13.43 31.96
C LYS A 8 -20.12 -12.11 31.20
N PHE A 9 -19.66 -11.03 31.85
CA PHE A 9 -19.45 -9.76 31.15
C PHE A 9 -18.32 -9.83 30.11
N PHE A 10 -17.36 -10.74 30.28
CA PHE A 10 -16.22 -10.91 29.37
C PHE A 10 -16.44 -12.02 28.33
N GLU A 11 -17.45 -12.87 28.48
CA GLU A 11 -17.80 -13.92 27.52
C GLU A 11 -17.94 -13.40 26.07
N PRO A 12 -18.61 -12.25 25.79
CA PRO A 12 -18.66 -11.71 24.43
C PRO A 12 -17.29 -11.41 23.82
N SER A 13 -16.31 -11.03 24.64
CA SER A 13 -14.94 -10.76 24.17
C SER A 13 -14.18 -12.04 23.82
N VAL A 14 -14.43 -13.13 24.56
CA VAL A 14 -13.87 -14.46 24.25
C VAL A 14 -14.43 -14.94 22.91
N GLU A 15 -15.74 -14.85 22.71
CA GLU A 15 -16.38 -15.24 21.45
C GLU A 15 -15.90 -14.42 20.25
N ALA A 16 -15.70 -13.11 20.43
CA ALA A 16 -15.13 -12.26 19.38
C ALA A 16 -13.71 -12.69 18.98
N ILE A 17 -12.88 -13.12 19.95
CA ILE A 17 -11.54 -13.66 19.69
C ILE A 17 -11.63 -15.00 18.94
N VAL A 18 -12.54 -15.88 19.34
CA VAL A 18 -12.80 -17.17 18.69
C VAL A 18 -13.23 -16.97 17.23
N GLU A 19 -14.13 -16.02 16.97
CA GLU A 19 -14.61 -15.70 15.63
C GLU A 19 -13.47 -15.15 14.76
N ALA A 20 -12.69 -14.21 15.29
CA ALA A 20 -11.53 -13.65 14.60
C ALA A 20 -10.48 -14.73 14.29
N PHE A 21 -10.23 -15.63 15.23
CA PHE A 21 -9.31 -16.76 15.04
C PHE A 21 -9.82 -17.74 13.98
N SER A 22 -11.12 -18.03 13.97
CA SER A 22 -11.74 -18.90 12.96
C SER A 22 -11.62 -18.29 11.55
N LYS A 23 -11.80 -16.97 11.42
CA LYS A 23 -11.56 -16.26 10.15
C LYS A 23 -10.11 -16.41 9.69
N GLN A 24 -9.15 -16.27 10.60
CA GLN A 24 -7.73 -16.48 10.29
C GLN A 24 -7.44 -17.92 9.85
N GLN A 25 -7.96 -18.93 10.55
CA GLN A 25 -7.83 -20.34 10.19
C GLN A 25 -8.40 -20.62 8.79
N SER A 26 -9.54 -20.03 8.43
CA SER A 26 -10.15 -20.21 7.11
C SER A 26 -9.39 -19.52 5.97
N ALA A 27 -8.62 -18.47 6.29
CA ALA A 27 -7.90 -17.67 5.30
C ALA A 27 -6.48 -18.20 4.98
N THR A 28 -5.98 -19.16 5.76
CA THR A 28 -4.66 -19.78 5.59
C THR A 28 -4.79 -21.20 5.05
N SER A 29 -3.90 -21.61 4.15
CA SER A 29 -3.77 -23.03 3.77
C SER A 29 -2.73 -23.79 4.60
N ILE A 30 -2.00 -23.11 5.49
CA ILE A 30 -1.15 -23.74 6.52
C ILE A 30 -1.97 -23.83 7.82
N PRO A 31 -2.06 -25.03 8.43
CA PRO A 31 -2.62 -25.19 9.76
C PRO A 31 -1.89 -24.33 10.81
N ILE A 32 -2.65 -23.56 11.58
CA ILE A 32 -2.11 -22.77 12.69
C ILE A 32 -1.80 -23.73 13.85
N LYS A 33 -0.52 -23.85 14.20
CA LYS A 33 -0.07 -24.73 15.30
C LYS A 33 0.10 -24.02 16.65
N HIS A 34 0.39 -22.73 16.62
CA HIS A 34 0.67 -21.93 17.82
C HIS A 34 -0.11 -20.63 17.79
N ALA A 35 -0.63 -20.20 18.94
CA ALA A 35 -1.23 -18.89 19.13
C ALA A 35 -0.61 -18.24 20.38
N PHE A 36 -0.16 -16.98 20.27
CA PHE A 36 0.45 -16.26 21.38
C PHE A 36 -0.52 -15.20 21.90
N LEU A 37 -0.87 -15.28 23.18
CA LEU A 37 -1.72 -14.32 23.87
C LEU A 37 -0.83 -13.22 24.47
N VAL A 38 -0.94 -12.01 23.95
CA VAL A 38 -0.11 -10.85 24.33
C VAL A 38 -0.97 -9.64 24.68
N GLY A 39 -0.41 -8.67 25.40
CA GLY A 39 -1.12 -7.47 25.85
C GLY A 39 -1.68 -7.61 27.27
N GLY A 40 -2.26 -6.54 27.80
CA GLY A 40 -2.71 -6.50 29.20
C GLY A 40 -3.78 -7.54 29.53
N TYR A 41 -4.74 -7.76 28.63
CA TYR A 41 -5.83 -8.71 28.86
C TYR A 41 -5.35 -10.18 28.85
N ALA A 42 -4.21 -10.47 28.21
CA ALA A 42 -3.60 -11.79 28.24
C ALA A 42 -3.24 -12.28 29.64
N ALA A 43 -3.04 -11.36 30.60
CA ALA A 43 -2.79 -11.70 32.00
C ALA A 43 -3.99 -12.35 32.70
N SER A 44 -5.21 -12.27 32.12
CA SER A 44 -6.40 -12.88 32.68
C SER A 44 -6.36 -14.39 32.57
N ASP A 45 -6.43 -15.09 33.71
CA ASP A 45 -6.56 -16.55 33.73
C ASP A 45 -7.90 -17.02 33.16
N TYR A 46 -8.97 -16.25 33.38
CA TYR A 46 -10.28 -16.53 32.78
C TYR A 46 -10.18 -16.57 31.24
N LEU A 47 -9.55 -15.55 30.62
CA LEU A 47 -9.37 -15.52 29.17
C LEU A 47 -8.54 -16.71 28.68
N PHE A 48 -7.40 -16.96 29.32
CA PHE A 48 -6.50 -18.03 28.93
C PHE A 48 -7.18 -19.40 29.01
N MET A 49 -7.83 -19.70 30.13
CA MET A 49 -8.54 -20.97 30.30
C MET A 49 -9.73 -21.10 29.36
N SER A 50 -10.52 -20.04 29.17
CA SER A 50 -11.68 -20.06 28.27
C SER A 50 -11.25 -20.35 26.83
N LEU A 51 -10.20 -19.70 26.34
CA LEU A 51 -9.67 -19.97 25.00
C LEU A 51 -9.04 -21.36 24.89
N GLN A 52 -8.26 -21.78 25.88
CA GLN A 52 -7.61 -23.10 25.88
C GLN A 52 -8.62 -24.26 25.85
N GLN A 53 -9.75 -24.11 26.54
CA GLN A 53 -10.83 -25.10 26.56
C GLN A 53 -11.75 -25.00 25.34
N HIS A 54 -11.72 -23.88 24.61
CA HIS A 54 -12.60 -23.67 23.48
C HIS A 54 -12.23 -24.60 22.30
N PRO A 55 -13.20 -25.31 21.67
CA PRO A 55 -12.92 -26.30 20.64
C PRO A 55 -12.05 -25.80 19.47
N LYS A 56 -12.19 -24.53 19.09
CA LYS A 56 -11.40 -23.90 18.01
C LYS A 56 -9.89 -23.88 18.27
N PHE A 57 -9.46 -23.96 19.53
CA PHE A 57 -8.05 -23.95 19.94
C PHE A 57 -7.53 -25.35 20.31
N SER A 58 -8.36 -26.40 20.22
CA SER A 58 -7.99 -27.77 20.60
C SER A 58 -6.74 -28.34 19.90
N GLN A 59 -6.46 -27.89 18.67
CA GLN A 59 -5.29 -28.30 17.89
C GLN A 59 -4.16 -27.26 17.88
N VAL A 60 -4.27 -26.24 18.73
CA VAL A 60 -3.38 -25.07 18.77
C VAL A 60 -2.72 -25.01 20.13
N THR A 61 -1.39 -24.95 20.17
CA THR A 61 -0.69 -24.64 21.41
C THR A 61 -0.88 -23.16 21.73
N LEU A 62 -1.72 -22.87 22.73
CA LEU A 62 -1.91 -21.52 23.23
C LEU A 62 -0.76 -21.17 24.19
N CYS A 63 0.01 -20.16 23.83
CA CYS A 63 1.18 -19.68 24.55
C CYS A 63 0.87 -18.34 25.23
N ARG A 64 1.16 -18.24 26.52
CA ARG A 64 1.12 -16.99 27.29
C ARG A 64 2.49 -16.75 27.95
N PRO A 65 3.24 -15.71 27.58
CA PRO A 65 4.51 -15.39 28.22
C PRO A 65 4.33 -15.16 29.72
N ALA A 66 5.22 -15.71 30.55
CA ALA A 66 5.05 -15.70 32.01
C ALA A 66 5.26 -14.32 32.64
N ASN A 67 6.19 -13.51 32.09
CA ASN A 67 6.58 -12.22 32.67
C ASN A 67 6.26 -11.07 31.71
N HIS A 68 5.67 -9.99 32.23
CA HIS A 68 5.39 -8.74 31.50
C HIS A 68 4.71 -8.94 30.12
N VAL A 69 3.59 -9.66 30.08
CA VAL A 69 2.77 -9.84 28.85
C VAL A 69 2.41 -8.54 28.13
N ASN A 70 2.37 -7.43 28.88
CA ASN A 70 2.12 -6.08 28.38
C ASN A 70 3.33 -5.42 27.68
N LYS A 71 4.54 -5.99 27.80
CA LYS A 71 5.78 -5.49 27.19
C LYS A 71 6.24 -6.28 25.98
N VAL A 72 5.67 -7.46 25.72
CA VAL A 72 6.11 -8.38 24.66
C VAL A 72 6.13 -7.70 23.28
N VAL A 73 5.17 -6.85 22.98
CA VAL A 73 5.12 -6.10 21.71
C VAL A 73 6.28 -5.10 21.60
N ALA A 74 6.62 -4.41 22.69
CA ALA A 74 7.73 -3.46 22.71
C ALA A 74 9.08 -4.18 22.63
N ASP A 75 9.23 -5.29 23.34
CA ASP A 75 10.44 -6.12 23.33
C ASP A 75 10.71 -6.68 21.91
N GLY A 76 9.66 -7.20 21.25
CA GLY A 76 9.74 -7.64 19.86
C GLY A 76 10.05 -6.51 18.88
N ALA A 77 9.57 -5.28 19.13
CA ALA A 77 9.90 -4.12 18.30
C ALA A 77 11.37 -3.72 18.42
N VAL A 78 11.93 -3.76 19.64
CA VAL A 78 13.37 -3.49 19.88
C VAL A 78 14.23 -4.57 19.25
N SER A 79 13.93 -5.85 19.45
CA SER A 79 14.68 -6.94 18.80
C SER A 79 14.58 -6.84 17.27
N PHE A 80 13.41 -6.55 16.70
CA PHE A 80 13.29 -6.33 15.25
C PHE A 80 14.17 -5.17 14.76
N HIS A 81 14.22 -4.07 15.51
CA HIS A 81 15.03 -2.90 15.14
C HIS A 81 16.53 -3.19 15.17
N ILE A 82 16.99 -4.05 16.07
CA ILE A 82 18.41 -4.42 16.20
C ILE A 82 18.79 -5.50 15.20
N ASP A 83 17.99 -6.56 15.11
CA ASP A 83 18.37 -7.81 14.46
C ASP A 83 17.80 -7.94 13.03
N HIS A 84 16.90 -7.05 12.61
CA HIS A 84 16.26 -7.06 11.28
C HIS A 84 15.66 -8.43 10.88
N LEU A 85 15.16 -9.19 11.85
CA LEU A 85 14.73 -10.59 11.68
C LEU A 85 13.54 -10.78 10.72
N VAL A 86 12.79 -9.72 10.40
CA VAL A 86 11.71 -9.75 9.41
C VAL A 86 12.24 -9.32 8.06
N THR A 87 12.57 -10.31 7.22
CA THR A 87 13.14 -10.08 5.88
C THR A 87 12.09 -9.80 4.80
N THR A 88 10.84 -10.24 5.03
CA THR A 88 9.75 -10.16 4.06
C THR A 88 8.45 -9.77 4.75
N ARG A 89 7.68 -8.88 4.12
CA ARG A 89 6.34 -8.45 4.52
C ARG A 89 5.37 -8.67 3.36
N VAL A 90 4.08 -8.48 3.60
CA VAL A 90 3.06 -8.58 2.55
C VAL A 90 2.20 -7.35 2.44
N ALA A 91 2.26 -6.71 1.27
CA ALA A 91 1.36 -5.64 0.88
C ALA A 91 -0.01 -6.23 0.50
N LYS A 92 -0.98 -6.01 1.38
CA LYS A 92 -2.34 -6.56 1.26
C LYS A 92 -3.26 -5.79 0.30
N VAL A 93 -2.77 -4.68 -0.28
CA VAL A 93 -3.55 -3.77 -1.13
C VAL A 93 -2.68 -3.22 -2.25
N THR A 94 -3.33 -2.73 -3.30
CA THR A 94 -2.62 -2.05 -4.39
C THR A 94 -2.38 -0.60 -3.99
N TYR A 95 -1.14 -0.12 -4.08
CA TYR A 95 -0.78 1.27 -3.84
C TYR A 95 -0.49 1.97 -5.15
N GLY A 96 -0.93 3.21 -5.26
CA GLY A 96 -0.71 4.02 -6.44
C GLY A 96 -1.04 5.48 -6.25
N VAL A 97 -1.16 6.19 -7.37
CA VAL A 97 -1.43 7.62 -7.41
C VAL A 97 -2.52 7.89 -8.44
N PHE A 98 -3.46 8.78 -8.11
CA PHE A 98 -4.35 9.33 -9.13
C PHE A 98 -3.60 10.32 -10.01
N CYS A 99 -3.72 10.14 -11.32
CA CYS A 99 -3.05 10.95 -12.32
C CYS A 99 -3.95 11.21 -13.52
N SER A 100 -3.46 12.02 -14.44
CA SER A 100 -4.00 12.10 -15.79
C SER A 100 -3.18 11.21 -16.71
N THR A 101 -3.82 10.64 -17.73
CA THR A 101 -3.16 9.84 -18.76
C THR A 101 -3.50 10.38 -20.14
N PHE A 102 -2.62 10.23 -21.13
CA PHE A 102 -2.91 10.67 -22.49
C PHE A 102 -4.03 9.84 -23.11
N PHE A 103 -4.95 10.50 -23.83
CA PHE A 103 -6.05 9.84 -24.51
C PHE A 103 -5.52 8.99 -25.66
N GLN A 104 -6.00 7.74 -25.75
CA GLN A 104 -5.65 6.80 -26.81
C GLN A 104 -6.94 6.32 -27.47
N SER A 105 -7.15 6.68 -28.74
CA SER A 105 -8.37 6.34 -29.47
C SER A 105 -8.54 4.85 -29.72
N GLY A 106 -7.44 4.09 -29.77
CA GLY A 106 -7.46 2.62 -29.93
C GLY A 106 -7.84 1.84 -28.67
N ARG A 107 -8.11 2.53 -27.55
CA ARG A 107 -8.39 1.88 -26.26
C ARG A 107 -9.83 2.09 -25.83
N ALA A 108 -10.59 1.00 -25.72
CA ALA A 108 -12.00 1.03 -25.35
C ALA A 108 -12.24 1.73 -23.99
N ASP A 109 -11.37 1.51 -23.00
CA ASP A 109 -11.46 2.14 -21.67
C ASP A 109 -11.20 3.66 -21.70
N HIS A 110 -10.43 4.15 -22.69
CA HIS A 110 -10.25 5.57 -22.93
C HIS A 110 -11.45 6.15 -23.69
N VAL A 111 -11.90 5.47 -24.75
CA VAL A 111 -13.02 5.92 -25.59
C VAL A 111 -14.30 6.05 -24.78
N SER A 112 -14.57 5.13 -23.84
CA SER A 112 -15.73 5.22 -22.94
C SER A 112 -15.72 6.47 -22.04
N ARG A 113 -14.56 7.12 -21.89
CA ARG A 113 -14.35 8.34 -21.08
C ARG A 113 -14.03 9.56 -21.94
N ALA A 114 -14.20 9.47 -23.26
CA ALA A 114 -13.82 10.53 -24.20
C ALA A 114 -14.54 11.86 -23.96
N ASN A 115 -15.69 11.86 -23.29
CA ASN A 115 -16.41 13.07 -22.86
C ASN A 115 -15.72 13.83 -21.70
N THR A 116 -14.84 13.16 -20.95
CA THR A 116 -14.09 13.78 -19.82
C THR A 116 -12.72 14.31 -20.25
N LYS A 117 -12.34 14.12 -21.52
CA LYS A 117 -11.02 14.52 -22.02
C LYS A 117 -10.85 16.04 -21.96
N TYR A 118 -9.64 16.47 -21.69
CA TYR A 118 -9.25 17.88 -21.69
C TYR A 118 -7.93 18.07 -22.43
N ARG A 119 -7.68 19.30 -22.90
CA ARG A 119 -6.38 19.68 -23.48
C ARG A 119 -5.39 19.92 -22.34
N SER A 120 -4.32 19.13 -22.32
CA SER A 120 -3.22 19.35 -21.37
C SER A 120 -2.41 20.60 -21.78
N HIS A 121 -1.52 21.07 -20.90
CA HIS A 121 -0.61 22.17 -21.24
C HIS A 121 0.36 21.85 -22.39
N SER A 122 0.59 20.57 -22.70
CA SER A 122 1.38 20.17 -23.87
C SER A 122 0.59 20.24 -25.18
N GLY A 123 -0.69 20.61 -25.13
CA GLY A 123 -1.62 20.52 -26.25
C GLY A 123 -2.24 19.13 -26.42
N SER A 124 -1.68 18.06 -25.85
CA SER A 124 -2.21 16.70 -26.04
C SER A 124 -3.56 16.49 -25.34
N TRP A 125 -4.43 15.65 -25.91
CA TRP A 125 -5.65 15.18 -25.22
C TRP A 125 -5.29 14.26 -24.06
N ALA A 126 -5.83 14.53 -22.88
CA ALA A 126 -5.64 13.73 -21.68
C ALA A 126 -6.97 13.41 -21.02
N LEU A 127 -7.02 12.29 -20.30
CA LEU A 127 -8.13 11.87 -19.45
C LEU A 127 -7.76 12.08 -17.98
N PRO A 128 -8.66 12.68 -17.16
CA PRO A 128 -8.45 12.82 -15.73
C PRO A 128 -8.79 11.51 -15.00
N ASN A 129 -8.49 11.45 -13.70
CA ASN A 129 -8.93 10.39 -12.78
C ASN A 129 -8.45 8.97 -13.15
N ALA A 130 -7.35 8.85 -13.89
CA ALA A 130 -6.63 7.60 -14.03
C ALA A 130 -5.96 7.24 -12.69
N PHE A 131 -5.73 5.95 -12.48
CA PHE A 131 -5.01 5.42 -11.32
C PHE A 131 -3.80 4.63 -11.82
N GLN A 132 -2.61 5.11 -11.47
CA GLN A 132 -1.36 4.43 -11.77
C GLN A 132 -0.92 3.63 -10.54
N SER A 133 -1.01 2.31 -10.66
CA SER A 133 -0.47 1.39 -9.64
C SER A 133 1.06 1.47 -9.62
N ILE A 134 1.64 1.62 -8.41
CA ILE A 134 3.08 1.56 -8.14
C ILE A 134 3.44 0.17 -7.58
N LEU A 135 2.60 -0.34 -6.68
CA LEU A 135 2.67 -1.70 -6.16
C LEU A 135 1.29 -2.34 -6.29
N LYS A 136 1.18 -3.42 -7.07
CA LYS A 136 -0.09 -4.16 -7.21
C LYS A 136 -0.19 -5.24 -6.14
N LYS A 137 -1.39 -5.46 -5.60
CA LYS A 137 -1.71 -6.67 -4.82
C LYS A 137 -1.76 -7.88 -5.77
N VAL A 138 -1.12 -8.98 -5.42
CA VAL A 138 -1.36 -10.26 -6.11
C VAL A 138 -2.72 -10.81 -5.69
N LEU A 139 -3.58 -11.09 -6.66
CA LEU A 139 -4.83 -11.84 -6.46
C LEU A 139 -4.60 -13.33 -6.73
N PRO A 140 -5.36 -14.23 -6.10
CA PRO A 140 -5.32 -15.65 -6.44
C PRO A 140 -5.65 -15.82 -7.93
N SER A 141 -4.73 -16.37 -8.71
CA SER A 141 -5.01 -16.80 -10.08
C SER A 141 -5.79 -18.12 -10.02
N SER A 142 -6.87 -18.24 -10.80
CA SER A 142 -7.58 -19.51 -11.01
C SER A 142 -6.75 -20.58 -11.76
N ASP A 143 -5.67 -20.16 -12.43
CA ASP A 143 -5.02 -20.96 -13.49
C ASP A 143 -3.61 -21.46 -13.15
N CYS A 144 -3.12 -21.28 -11.91
CA CYS A 144 -1.77 -21.72 -11.55
C CYS A 144 -1.80 -22.97 -10.67
N SER A 145 -1.59 -24.14 -11.28
CA SER A 145 -1.39 -25.43 -10.60
C SER A 145 -0.05 -25.53 -9.85
N THR A 146 0.75 -24.47 -9.82
CA THR A 146 1.99 -24.38 -9.07
C THR A 146 1.86 -23.32 -7.99
N ILE A 147 1.06 -23.64 -6.98
CA ILE A 147 1.00 -22.88 -5.73
C ILE A 147 2.39 -22.97 -5.10
N LYS A 148 3.17 -21.87 -5.14
CA LYS A 148 4.18 -21.66 -4.10
C LYS A 148 3.39 -21.59 -2.78
N PRO A 149 3.68 -22.43 -1.79
CA PRO A 149 2.94 -22.48 -0.53
C PRO A 149 3.18 -21.27 0.38
N ASP A 150 3.54 -20.11 -0.18
CA ASP A 150 3.72 -18.89 0.59
C ASP A 150 2.40 -18.11 0.68
N ILE A 151 1.81 -18.30 1.85
CA ILE A 151 0.39 -18.23 2.21
C ILE A 151 -0.02 -16.84 2.66
N LEU A 152 0.23 -15.84 1.83
CA LEU A 152 -0.18 -14.49 2.14
C LEU A 152 -0.80 -13.84 0.91
N GLN A 153 -2.12 -13.62 0.96
CA GLN A 153 -2.81 -12.83 -0.05
C GLN A 153 -2.22 -11.41 -0.09
N GLY A 154 -1.52 -11.11 -1.18
CA GLY A 154 -0.83 -9.85 -1.38
C GLY A 154 0.54 -10.03 -1.98
N THR A 155 1.29 -8.93 -2.06
CA THR A 155 2.61 -8.93 -2.70
C THR A 155 3.68 -9.01 -1.63
N GLN A 156 4.52 -10.04 -1.70
CA GLN A 156 5.72 -10.13 -0.88
C GLN A 156 6.66 -8.97 -1.22
N VAL A 157 7.10 -8.27 -0.18
CA VAL A 157 8.01 -7.13 -0.27
C VAL A 157 9.14 -7.34 0.72
N SER A 158 10.39 -7.22 0.25
CA SER A 158 11.55 -7.29 1.15
C SER A 158 11.90 -5.93 1.74
N GLU A 159 12.76 -5.91 2.75
CA GLU A 159 13.13 -4.69 3.45
C GLU A 159 13.69 -3.60 2.52
N GLN A 160 14.56 -3.99 1.60
CA GLN A 160 15.29 -3.08 0.73
C GLN A 160 14.61 -2.86 -0.63
N GLN A 161 13.43 -3.44 -0.84
CA GLN A 161 12.77 -3.39 -2.14
C GLN A 161 12.09 -2.04 -2.38
N GLU A 162 12.57 -1.33 -3.40
CA GLU A 162 11.94 -0.12 -3.92
C GLU A 162 10.89 -0.45 -4.99
N PHE A 163 9.71 0.15 -4.86
CA PHE A 163 8.72 0.21 -5.93
C PHE A 163 8.62 1.63 -6.44
N ARG A 164 8.91 1.83 -7.73
CA ARG A 164 8.98 3.16 -8.34
C ARG A 164 8.05 3.28 -9.53
N SER A 165 7.40 4.43 -9.66
CA SER A 165 6.76 4.86 -10.90
C SER A 165 7.09 6.30 -11.21
N ARG A 166 7.22 6.62 -12.50
CA ARG A 166 7.53 7.97 -12.99
C ARG A 166 6.25 8.72 -13.30
N PHE A 167 6.25 10.00 -12.99
CA PHE A 167 5.15 10.94 -13.20
C PHE A 167 5.70 12.25 -13.75
N SER A 168 4.84 12.97 -14.47
CA SER A 168 5.17 14.30 -14.97
C SER A 168 4.09 15.30 -14.59
N GLY A 169 4.48 16.45 -14.04
CA GLY A 169 3.61 17.59 -13.84
C GLY A 169 3.79 18.60 -14.96
N LEU A 170 2.70 18.95 -15.64
CA LEU A 170 2.70 20.07 -16.60
C LEU A 170 2.15 21.33 -15.94
N ARG A 171 2.83 22.47 -16.12
CA ARG A 171 2.51 23.77 -15.49
C ARG A 171 2.64 24.93 -16.48
N LYS A 172 1.95 26.05 -16.21
CA LYS A 172 2.03 27.27 -17.03
C LYS A 172 3.28 28.10 -16.78
N SER A 173 3.83 28.05 -15.56
CA SER A 173 5.04 28.78 -15.19
C SER A 173 6.04 27.88 -14.45
N ALA A 174 7.32 28.22 -14.53
CA ALA A 174 8.38 27.57 -13.74
C ALA A 174 8.14 27.72 -12.23
N THR A 175 7.61 28.86 -11.78
CA THR A 175 7.30 29.11 -10.36
C THR A 175 6.22 28.17 -9.80
N ASN A 176 5.32 27.67 -10.65
CA ASN A 176 4.33 26.65 -10.27
C ASN A 176 4.91 25.23 -10.17
N CYS A 177 6.20 25.05 -10.46
CA CYS A 177 6.91 23.79 -10.29
C CYS A 177 7.69 23.70 -8.97
N THR A 178 7.69 24.77 -8.13
CA THR A 178 8.44 24.83 -6.87
C THR A 178 7.95 23.84 -5.81
N GLY A 179 6.67 23.50 -5.83
CA GLY A 179 6.06 22.52 -4.92
C GLY A 179 5.47 21.36 -5.71
N ILE A 180 6.01 20.16 -5.52
CA ILE A 180 5.39 18.93 -6.02
C ILE A 180 4.68 18.27 -4.86
N SER A 181 3.42 17.91 -5.05
CA SER A 181 2.68 17.12 -4.06
C SER A 181 1.84 16.07 -4.75
N THR A 182 1.77 14.90 -4.13
CA THR A 182 0.88 13.83 -4.56
C THR A 182 0.33 13.06 -3.37
N LYS A 183 -0.85 12.46 -3.55
CA LYS A 183 -1.46 11.56 -2.57
C LYS A 183 -1.16 10.13 -2.98
N ILE A 184 -0.66 9.35 -2.02
CA ILE A 184 -0.59 7.90 -2.13
C ILE A 184 -1.95 7.35 -1.78
N ILE A 185 -2.49 6.53 -2.67
CA ILE A 185 -3.82 5.95 -2.56
C ILE A 185 -3.66 4.44 -2.39
N ALA A 186 -4.42 3.88 -1.44
CA ALA A 186 -4.58 2.45 -1.28
C ALA A 186 -5.90 2.01 -1.94
N TYR A 187 -5.82 1.02 -2.82
CA TYR A 187 -6.96 0.40 -3.46
C TYR A 187 -7.21 -0.99 -2.85
N ARG A 188 -8.43 -1.16 -2.31
CA ARG A 188 -8.88 -2.34 -1.55
C ARG A 188 -9.92 -3.18 -2.28
N GLY A 189 -10.15 -2.89 -3.56
CA GLY A 189 -11.20 -3.50 -4.35
C GLY A 189 -10.82 -4.84 -4.96
N SER A 190 -11.64 -5.30 -5.89
CA SER A 190 -11.56 -6.65 -6.46
C SER A 190 -10.71 -6.75 -7.72
N LEU A 191 -10.36 -5.63 -8.36
CA LEU A 191 -9.62 -5.60 -9.62
C LEU A 191 -8.14 -5.94 -9.42
N SER A 192 -7.60 -6.79 -10.29
CA SER A 192 -6.16 -7.07 -10.38
C SER A 192 -5.36 -5.87 -10.89
N ASP A 193 -5.98 -5.08 -11.77
CA ASP A 193 -5.38 -3.92 -12.41
C ASP A 193 -6.35 -2.72 -12.40
N PRO A 194 -6.57 -2.07 -11.24
CA PRO A 194 -7.35 -0.85 -11.17
C PRO A 194 -6.64 0.23 -12.00
N ARG A 195 -7.35 0.78 -12.99
CA ARG A 195 -6.82 1.85 -13.86
C ARG A 195 -7.59 3.16 -13.77
N TRP A 196 -8.82 3.10 -13.27
CA TRP A 196 -9.74 4.22 -13.30
C TRP A 196 -10.50 4.31 -11.98
N ARG A 197 -10.62 5.54 -11.47
CA ARG A 197 -11.26 5.82 -10.18
C ARG A 197 -12.75 5.50 -10.16
N ASP A 198 -13.42 5.60 -11.30
CA ASP A 198 -14.87 5.49 -11.45
C ASP A 198 -15.41 4.06 -11.48
N ILE A 199 -14.55 3.03 -11.60
CA ILE A 199 -15.00 1.63 -11.62
C ILE A 199 -15.42 1.14 -10.23
N GLU A 200 -14.57 1.34 -9.21
CA GLU A 200 -14.85 0.97 -7.83
C GLU A 200 -14.45 2.14 -6.89
N PRO A 201 -15.15 3.27 -6.94
CA PRO A 201 -14.73 4.51 -6.26
C PRO A 201 -14.65 4.35 -4.74
N ALA A 202 -15.54 3.56 -4.14
CA ALA A 202 -15.56 3.29 -2.69
C ALA A 202 -14.38 2.44 -2.20
N SER A 203 -13.66 1.78 -3.12
CA SER A 203 -12.52 0.93 -2.79
C SER A 203 -11.18 1.68 -2.73
N PHE A 204 -11.18 2.98 -3.05
CA PHE A 204 -9.99 3.83 -2.95
C PHE A 204 -10.00 4.63 -1.65
N THR A 205 -8.91 4.54 -0.90
CA THR A 205 -8.70 5.31 0.34
C THR A 205 -7.39 6.10 0.25
N ASP A 206 -7.44 7.38 0.63
CA ASP A 206 -6.23 8.20 0.80
C ASP A 206 -5.37 7.58 1.91
N ASN A 207 -4.10 7.27 1.61
CA ASN A 207 -3.18 6.70 2.59
C ASN A 207 -2.29 7.76 3.22
N CYS A 208 -1.57 8.53 2.40
CA CYS A 208 -0.76 9.66 2.86
C CYS A 208 -0.53 10.68 1.74
N LYS A 209 -0.07 11.88 2.08
CA LYS A 209 0.30 12.92 1.13
C LYS A 209 1.80 13.18 1.25
N ILE A 210 2.51 13.09 0.13
CA ILE A 210 3.92 13.45 0.05
C ILE A 210 4.08 14.80 -0.64
N PHE A 211 5.11 15.53 -0.24
CA PHE A 211 5.46 16.85 -0.73
C PHE A 211 6.97 16.94 -0.92
N ALA A 212 7.39 17.61 -1.99
CA ALA A 212 8.77 17.95 -2.25
C ALA A 212 8.88 19.42 -2.64
N ASN A 213 9.85 20.10 -2.04
CA ASN A 213 10.27 21.42 -2.49
C ASN A 213 11.25 21.23 -3.65
N ALA A 214 10.82 21.59 -4.84
CA ALA A 214 11.55 21.52 -6.10
C ALA A 214 12.06 22.90 -6.57
N SER A 215 12.16 23.89 -5.67
CA SER A 215 12.57 25.26 -6.01
C SER A 215 13.92 25.30 -6.74
N ASN A 216 14.89 24.47 -6.34
CA ASN A 216 16.21 24.39 -6.98
C ASN A 216 16.15 23.93 -8.44
N ILE A 217 15.15 23.12 -8.82
CA ILE A 217 14.98 22.64 -10.19
C ILE A 217 14.35 23.73 -11.07
N THR A 218 13.52 24.59 -10.49
CA THR A 218 12.73 25.57 -11.28
C THR A 218 13.59 26.54 -12.07
N THR A 219 14.81 26.81 -11.63
CA THR A 219 15.79 27.64 -12.34
C THR A 219 16.37 26.96 -13.57
N ALA A 220 16.39 25.62 -13.61
CA ALA A 220 16.88 24.81 -14.71
C ALA A 220 15.77 24.34 -15.67
N LEU A 221 14.49 24.62 -15.37
CA LEU A 221 13.38 24.21 -16.23
C LEU A 221 13.33 25.05 -17.50
N LEU A 222 13.53 24.40 -18.64
CA LEU A 222 13.38 25.03 -19.94
C LEU A 222 11.90 25.17 -20.33
N PRO A 223 11.48 26.34 -20.86
CA PRO A 223 10.15 26.50 -21.43
C PRO A 223 9.99 25.57 -22.63
N LYS A 224 8.80 24.98 -22.75
CA LYS A 224 8.36 24.20 -23.91
C LYS A 224 7.19 24.93 -24.57
N THR A 225 7.07 24.78 -25.89
CA THR A 225 5.98 25.38 -26.65
C THR A 225 5.01 24.29 -27.11
N SER A 226 3.72 24.46 -26.85
CA SER A 226 2.68 23.56 -27.37
C SER A 226 2.49 23.80 -28.88
N PRO A 227 1.86 22.87 -29.62
CA PRO A 227 1.51 23.08 -31.03
C PRO A 227 0.70 24.35 -31.28
N GLU A 228 -0.07 24.79 -30.28
CA GLU A 228 -0.88 26.02 -30.31
C GLU A 228 -0.11 27.29 -29.89
N GLY A 229 1.22 27.20 -29.75
CA GLY A 229 2.10 28.33 -29.43
C GLY A 229 2.13 28.71 -27.93
N GLN A 230 1.52 27.91 -27.06
CA GLN A 230 1.48 28.22 -25.62
C GLN A 230 2.72 27.71 -24.91
N THR A 231 3.32 28.56 -24.07
CA THR A 231 4.46 28.16 -23.25
C THR A 231 4.00 27.33 -22.04
N TYR A 232 4.68 26.22 -21.78
CA TYR A 232 4.48 25.37 -20.62
C TYR A 232 5.80 24.81 -20.09
N TYR A 233 5.76 24.30 -18.87
CA TYR A 233 6.89 23.68 -18.19
C TYR A 233 6.52 22.25 -17.78
N SER A 234 7.49 21.36 -17.80
CA SER A 234 7.33 19.94 -17.44
C SER A 234 8.32 19.58 -16.36
N ILE A 235 7.83 19.05 -15.25
CA ILE A 235 8.65 18.49 -14.18
C ILE A 235 8.45 16.98 -14.11
N GLU A 236 9.53 16.22 -14.24
CA GLU A 236 9.52 14.77 -14.15
C GLU A 236 10.01 14.33 -12.77
N PHE A 237 9.27 13.44 -12.13
CA PHE A 237 9.61 12.93 -10.82
C PHE A 237 9.16 11.47 -10.69
N GLY A 238 9.90 10.69 -9.89
CA GLY A 238 9.50 9.36 -9.44
C GLY A 238 8.82 9.43 -8.09
N VAL A 239 7.77 8.65 -7.91
CA VAL A 239 7.25 8.28 -6.58
C VAL A 239 7.79 6.91 -6.24
N ILE A 240 8.41 6.81 -5.07
CA ILE A 240 9.04 5.58 -4.56
C ILE A 240 8.26 5.15 -3.32
N LEU A 241 7.90 3.87 -3.26
CA LEU A 241 7.33 3.21 -2.10
C LEU A 241 8.34 2.20 -1.54
N LEU A 242 8.52 2.23 -0.23
CA LEU A 242 9.43 1.39 0.55
C LEU A 242 8.62 0.75 1.69
N PHE A 243 8.68 -0.58 1.79
CA PHE A 243 7.89 -1.35 2.77
C PHE A 243 8.75 -1.99 3.86
N GLY A 244 10.01 -1.58 3.99
CA GLY A 244 10.96 -2.34 4.78
C GLY A 244 10.84 -2.26 6.30
N LEU A 245 10.01 -1.36 6.82
CA LEU A 245 9.75 -1.26 8.25
C LEU A 245 8.29 -1.58 8.57
N THR A 246 7.88 -1.29 9.80
CA THR A 246 6.48 -1.42 10.25
C THR A 246 5.52 -0.53 9.48
N GLU A 247 6.01 0.55 8.87
CA GLU A 247 5.21 1.56 8.16
C GLU A 247 5.65 1.73 6.71
N LEU A 248 4.68 2.05 5.85
CA LEU A 248 4.92 2.45 4.46
C LEU A 248 5.68 3.78 4.43
N LYS A 249 6.86 3.79 3.81
CA LYS A 249 7.58 5.02 3.45
C LYS A 249 7.31 5.37 1.99
N ALA A 250 6.98 6.63 1.74
CA ALA A 250 6.79 7.16 0.40
C ALA A 250 7.70 8.37 0.19
N GLN A 251 8.37 8.43 -0.96
CA GLN A 251 9.34 9.47 -1.29
C GLN A 251 9.13 9.97 -2.72
N MET A 252 9.58 11.20 -2.98
CA MET A 252 9.67 11.75 -4.32
C MET A 252 11.15 11.82 -4.72
N SER A 253 11.44 11.53 -5.98
CA SER A 253 12.77 11.60 -6.55
C SER A 253 12.72 12.30 -7.88
N TRP A 254 13.78 12.99 -8.27
CA TRP A 254 13.93 13.60 -9.58
C TRP A 254 15.41 13.61 -9.93
N LEU A 255 15.70 13.92 -11.19
CA LEU A 255 17.05 14.13 -11.65
C LEU A 255 17.35 15.63 -11.67
N GLU A 256 18.49 16.01 -11.08
CA GLU A 256 18.98 17.38 -11.04
C GLU A 256 20.37 17.41 -11.70
N ASN A 257 20.66 18.42 -12.52
CA ASN A 257 21.96 18.62 -13.19
C ASN A 257 22.42 17.48 -14.13
N VAL A 258 21.50 16.75 -14.76
CA VAL A 258 21.88 15.67 -15.70
C VAL A 258 22.28 16.26 -17.05
N ARG A 259 23.55 16.11 -17.42
CA ARG A 259 24.01 16.30 -18.80
C ARG A 259 23.47 15.13 -19.63
N VAL A 260 22.51 15.40 -20.50
CA VAL A 260 22.00 14.41 -21.46
C VAL A 260 23.03 14.26 -22.57
N TYR A 261 23.78 13.16 -22.57
CA TYR A 261 24.59 12.78 -23.73
C TYR A 261 23.64 12.15 -24.76
N PRO A 262 23.53 12.70 -25.98
CA PRO A 262 22.77 12.05 -27.03
C PRO A 262 23.44 10.72 -27.36
N VAL A 263 22.76 9.61 -27.06
CA VAL A 263 23.16 8.30 -27.55
C VAL A 263 22.77 8.27 -29.03
N PRO A 264 23.72 8.12 -29.97
CA PRO A 264 23.38 7.98 -31.38
C PRO A 264 22.50 6.76 -31.57
N CYS A 265 21.41 6.90 -32.33
CA CYS A 265 20.64 5.74 -32.77
C CYS A 265 21.52 4.92 -33.73
N LEU A 266 21.73 3.65 -33.41
CA LEU A 266 22.24 2.65 -34.37
C LEU A 266 21.10 2.19 -35.28
#